data_AF-A0A9W9YT87-F1
#
_entry.id   AF-A0A9W9YT87-F1
#
_cell.length_a   1.000
_cell.length_b   1.000
_cell.length_c   1.000
_cell.angle_alpha   90.00
_cell.angle_beta   90.00
_cell.angle_gamma   90.00
#
_symmetry.space_group_name_H-M   'P 1'
#
loop_
_entity.id
_entity.type
_entity.pdbx_description
1 polymer ?
#
loop_
_entity_poly.entity_id
_entity_poly.type
_entity_poly.pdbx_seq_one_letter_code
_entity_poly.pdbx_strand_id
1 'polypeptide(L)'
;MRRNANSEQRLLDAEVHLKATAQKPIQGVSAYVERCPEAARVLQDLNGRVGLELVYNKKETFAATFSVNLDSVYSHQGIKVYELSRVKGEERNIFRLVVVLHFGDGTTKEFTSKHFQVQSRKKQGQDDDSGSVDNGYCGTPSPENKRKKRKISGGDSSACGSLSSGLNRDSINASEILTDRLVANSAVINELHVTKPIVTQRGDIAYHFKLNKEEHDLPLEEGDIVGFFEDPDGKSHIEKLTHFNTAKAKMAGVITRSAYLEAKAPVEDKDKALDDLVCVIGMVSVKVLGPVKNGERIYASLEHPGVAISQSRVSDAVYSDAFLLGQALESQDAKDDEVNLVQSFVSILLSISSGHVTGAVGDLREHMRNDLKTEVKQIKKKCLRGFRRWLFAGFILAVLLAVLLYQLFAPGTALRYLRCRQGSIEPPSQMWFTFTTSDKQIPRVHGIEFTFDKLKKKMDLNFDAHYYLNLDRCAYGGIRLVGSPLDNREMVRGAEIVAVNQNCTTVYYHAEEWSPYGSGRDIVCTSDP
;
A
#
# COMPACT_ATOMS: atom_id res chain seq x y z
N MET A 1 30.08 24.74 -0.23
CA MET A 1 31.04 23.63 0.00
C MET A 1 30.61 22.86 1.25
N ARG A 2 29.94 21.71 1.09
CA ARG A 2 29.72 20.77 2.21
C ARG A 2 30.93 19.84 2.24
N ARG A 3 31.73 19.91 3.31
CA ARG A 3 32.81 18.96 3.60
C ARG A 3 32.20 17.55 3.68
N ASN A 4 32.86 16.60 3.02
CA ASN A 4 32.56 15.17 3.00
C ASN A 4 32.19 14.65 4.40
N ALA A 5 30.90 14.45 4.66
CA ALA A 5 30.44 13.64 5.77
C ALA A 5 30.42 12.19 5.28
N ASN A 6 31.48 11.45 5.55
CA ASN A 6 31.53 10.01 5.30
C ASN A 6 30.57 9.34 6.27
N SER A 7 29.34 9.07 5.81
CA SER A 7 28.38 8.27 6.58
C SER A 7 28.82 6.81 6.55
N GLU A 8 29.22 6.27 7.70
CA GLU A 8 29.54 4.85 7.88
C GLU A 8 28.29 4.07 8.31
N GLN A 9 28.06 2.91 7.69
CA GLN A 9 27.02 1.97 8.09
C GLN A 9 27.69 0.87 8.92
N ARG A 10 27.29 0.75 10.18
CA ARG A 10 27.86 -0.20 11.15
C ARG A 10 26.83 -1.27 11.50
N LEU A 11 27.30 -2.46 11.87
CA LEU A 11 26.42 -3.51 12.38
C LEU A 11 26.07 -3.22 13.84
N LEU A 12 24.82 -3.51 14.21
CA LEU A 12 24.35 -3.43 15.60
C LEU A 12 24.28 -4.85 16.17
N ASP A 13 24.54 -5.00 17.47
CA ASP A 13 24.48 -6.27 18.20
C ASP A 13 25.24 -7.40 17.50
N ALA A 14 26.46 -7.08 17.07
CA ALA A 14 27.26 -7.85 16.13
C ALA A 14 28.17 -8.90 16.80
N GLU A 15 28.04 -9.11 18.11
CA GLU A 15 28.84 -10.09 18.85
C GLU A 15 28.26 -11.50 18.73
N VAL A 16 29.11 -12.45 18.35
CA VAL A 16 28.75 -13.86 18.20
C VAL A 16 29.60 -14.70 19.15
N HIS A 17 28.96 -15.43 20.05
CA HIS A 17 29.62 -16.34 20.99
C HIS A 17 29.69 -17.76 20.44
N LEU A 18 30.87 -18.36 20.47
CA LEU A 18 31.15 -19.67 19.90
C LEU A 18 31.85 -20.60 20.91
N LYS A 19 31.54 -21.89 20.81
CA LYS A 19 32.21 -22.95 21.54
C LYS A 19 32.67 -24.02 20.56
N ALA A 20 33.98 -24.25 20.50
CA ALA A 20 34.59 -25.34 19.77
C ALA A 20 34.96 -26.48 20.73
N THR A 21 34.68 -27.71 20.34
CA THR A 21 35.10 -28.93 21.03
C THR A 21 35.75 -29.87 20.03
N ALA A 22 36.83 -30.54 20.45
CA ALA A 22 37.56 -31.45 19.60
C ALA A 22 38.15 -32.61 20.39
N GLN A 23 38.34 -33.75 19.73
CA GLN A 23 39.05 -34.90 20.29
C GLN A 23 40.58 -34.74 20.25
N LYS A 24 41.07 -33.70 19.56
CA LYS A 24 42.49 -33.34 19.44
C LYS A 24 42.78 -32.03 20.18
N PRO A 25 44.00 -31.83 20.72
CA PRO A 25 44.37 -30.58 21.38
C PRO A 25 44.27 -29.37 20.45
N ILE A 26 43.49 -28.36 20.84
CA ILE A 26 43.29 -27.12 20.08
C ILE A 26 44.43 -26.15 20.41
N GLN A 27 45.28 -25.87 19.44
CA GLN A 27 46.39 -24.92 19.57
C GLN A 27 45.92 -23.48 19.34
N GLY A 28 45.06 -23.27 18.35
CA GLY A 28 44.57 -21.94 17.98
C GLY A 28 43.24 -21.97 17.23
N VAL A 29 42.58 -20.81 17.16
CA VAL A 29 41.33 -20.61 16.42
C VAL A 29 41.45 -19.33 15.60
N SER A 30 40.99 -19.38 14.36
CA SER A 30 40.85 -18.22 13.48
C SER A 30 39.40 -18.12 13.02
N ALA A 31 38.88 -16.90 12.91
CA ALA A 31 37.53 -16.66 12.45
C ALA A 31 37.54 -15.65 11.30
N TYR A 32 36.66 -15.88 10.34
CA TYR A 32 36.51 -15.06 9.13
C TYR A 32 35.03 -14.85 8.85
N VAL A 33 34.72 -13.70 8.25
CA VAL A 33 33.42 -13.45 7.63
C VAL A 33 33.60 -13.36 6.12
N GLU A 34 32.66 -13.94 5.38
CA GLU A 34 32.59 -13.78 3.93
C GLU A 34 31.13 -13.69 3.48
N ARG A 35 30.88 -12.98 2.38
CA ARG A 35 29.59 -13.01 1.70
C ARG A 35 29.40 -14.39 1.08
N CYS A 36 28.18 -14.93 1.10
CA CYS A 36 27.90 -16.23 0.51
C CYS A 36 28.34 -16.28 -0.97
N PRO A 37 29.01 -17.35 -1.44
CA PRO A 37 29.61 -17.39 -2.78
C PRO A 37 28.64 -17.07 -3.92
N GLU A 38 27.38 -17.46 -3.80
CA GLU A 38 26.32 -17.15 -4.77
C GLU A 38 26.03 -15.64 -4.82
N ALA A 39 25.85 -15.01 -3.66
CA ALA A 39 25.62 -13.57 -3.53
C ALA A 39 26.86 -12.75 -3.93
N ALA A 40 28.06 -13.20 -3.56
CA ALA A 40 29.33 -12.59 -3.94
C ALA A 40 29.54 -12.57 -5.46
N ARG A 41 29.21 -13.67 -6.15
CA ARG A 41 29.30 -13.75 -7.62
C ARG A 41 28.36 -12.77 -8.31
N VAL A 42 27.14 -12.62 -7.81
CA VAL A 42 26.14 -11.69 -8.36
C VAL A 42 26.56 -10.23 -8.18
N LEU A 43 27.19 -9.90 -7.05
CA LEU A 43 27.63 -8.54 -6.73
C LEU A 43 29.06 -8.21 -7.16
N GLN A 44 29.79 -9.18 -7.73
CA GLN A 44 31.23 -9.06 -8.01
C GLN A 44 32.02 -8.61 -6.77
N ASP A 45 31.66 -9.16 -5.60
CA ASP A 45 32.29 -8.84 -4.32
C ASP A 45 33.74 -9.37 -4.28
N LEU A 46 34.70 -8.45 -4.08
CA LEU A 46 36.13 -8.76 -4.06
C LEU A 46 36.72 -8.87 -2.64
N ASN A 47 35.91 -8.71 -1.59
CA ASN A 47 36.41 -8.79 -0.20
C ASN A 47 36.94 -10.19 0.16
N GLY A 48 36.35 -11.24 -0.38
CA GLY A 48 36.69 -12.63 -0.05
C GLY A 48 36.53 -12.93 1.44
N ARG A 49 37.48 -13.71 2.00
CA ARG A 49 37.53 -14.05 3.43
C ARG A 49 38.17 -12.92 4.22
N VAL A 50 37.38 -12.27 5.06
CA VAL A 50 37.85 -11.17 5.91
C VAL A 50 38.06 -11.69 7.33
N GLY A 51 39.28 -11.59 7.85
CA GLY A 51 39.63 -12.05 9.20
C GLY A 51 38.97 -11.20 10.28
N LEU A 52 38.48 -11.86 11.33
CA LEU A 52 37.89 -11.23 12.50
C LEU A 52 38.80 -11.42 13.72
N GLU A 53 38.85 -10.41 14.58
CA GLU A 53 39.54 -10.51 15.86
C GLU A 53 38.73 -11.40 16.83
N LEU A 54 39.44 -12.29 17.53
CA LEU A 54 38.84 -13.24 18.47
C LEU A 54 39.11 -12.83 19.91
N VAL A 55 38.09 -12.90 20.75
CA VAL A 55 38.21 -12.72 22.20
C VAL A 55 38.02 -14.08 22.88
N TYR A 56 39.06 -14.61 23.50
CA TYR A 56 38.97 -15.88 24.23
C TYR A 56 38.33 -15.68 25.61
N ASN A 57 37.21 -16.36 25.84
CA ASN A 57 36.54 -16.40 27.14
C ASN A 57 37.07 -17.56 28.00
N LYS A 58 37.36 -18.70 27.37
CA LYS A 58 37.93 -19.88 28.03
C LYS A 58 38.75 -20.71 27.05
N LYS A 59 39.96 -21.10 27.40
CA LYS A 59 40.82 -21.98 26.59
C LYS A 59 41.21 -23.22 27.40
N GLU A 60 40.71 -24.37 26.98
CA GLU A 60 41.05 -25.69 27.50
C GLU A 60 41.75 -26.49 26.39
N THR A 61 42.40 -27.60 26.76
CA THR A 61 43.13 -28.45 25.80
C THR A 61 42.25 -28.94 24.66
N PHE A 62 41.00 -29.35 24.95
CA PHE A 62 40.08 -29.96 23.99
C PHE A 62 38.84 -29.11 23.67
N ALA A 63 38.74 -27.92 24.29
CA ALA A 63 37.62 -27.01 24.12
C ALA A 63 38.06 -25.55 24.16
N ALA A 64 37.47 -24.73 23.30
CA ALA A 64 37.70 -23.28 23.31
C ALA A 64 36.36 -22.55 23.25
N THR A 65 36.16 -21.59 24.16
CA THR A 65 35.02 -20.66 24.15
C THR A 65 35.55 -19.28 23.83
N PHE A 66 35.01 -18.66 22.80
CA PHE A 66 35.48 -17.37 22.28
C PHE A 66 34.30 -16.60 21.67
N SER A 67 34.44 -15.28 21.56
CA SER A 67 33.52 -14.44 20.80
C SER A 67 34.23 -13.72 19.66
N VAL A 68 33.45 -13.36 18.65
CA VAL A 68 33.88 -12.54 17.52
C VAL A 68 32.87 -11.40 17.36
N ASN A 69 33.36 -10.20 17.10
CA ASN A 69 32.52 -9.06 16.78
C ASN A 69 32.51 -8.85 15.27
N LEU A 70 31.36 -9.05 14.63
CA LEU A 70 31.20 -8.87 13.18
C LEU A 70 31.40 -7.40 12.77
N ASP A 71 31.16 -6.42 13.64
CA ASP A 71 31.40 -4.98 13.40
C ASP A 71 32.87 -4.57 13.58
N SER A 72 33.75 -5.48 14.02
CA SER A 72 35.18 -5.18 14.19
C SER A 72 35.86 -4.78 12.87
N VAL A 73 35.33 -5.22 11.73
CA VAL A 73 35.86 -4.88 10.41
C VAL A 73 34.83 -4.14 9.58
N TYR A 74 35.12 -2.86 9.30
CA TYR A 74 34.31 -2.02 8.44
C TYR A 74 34.69 -2.14 6.96
N SER A 75 36.00 -2.13 6.67
CA SER A 75 36.55 -2.22 5.33
C SER A 75 37.77 -3.11 5.27
N HIS A 76 37.89 -3.92 4.22
CA HIS A 76 39.07 -4.73 3.91
C HIS A 76 39.60 -4.30 2.54
N GLN A 77 40.89 -3.96 2.45
CA GLN A 77 41.54 -3.51 1.20
C GLN A 77 40.79 -2.34 0.50
N GLY A 78 40.19 -1.44 1.28
CA GLY A 78 39.45 -0.28 0.76
C GLY A 78 38.00 -0.59 0.32
N ILE A 79 37.56 -1.84 0.40
CA ILE A 79 36.19 -2.27 0.07
C ILE A 79 35.41 -2.45 1.37
N LYS A 80 34.15 -2.00 1.40
CA LYS A 80 33.27 -2.13 2.56
C LYS A 80 32.80 -3.59 2.67
N VAL A 81 32.98 -4.20 3.84
CA VAL A 81 32.71 -5.63 4.04
C VAL A 81 31.21 -5.93 3.98
N TYR A 82 30.39 -5.11 4.66
CA TYR A 82 28.95 -5.30 4.77
C TYR A 82 28.13 -4.33 3.90
N GLU A 83 28.68 -3.90 2.76
CA GLU A 83 27.92 -3.05 1.84
C GLU A 83 26.64 -3.77 1.36
N LEU A 84 25.50 -3.12 1.58
CA LEU A 84 24.19 -3.71 1.28
C LEU A 84 23.75 -3.42 -0.14
N SER A 85 23.37 -4.47 -0.87
CA SER A 85 22.62 -4.34 -2.11
C SER A 85 21.22 -3.81 -1.80
N ARG A 86 20.85 -2.72 -2.47
CA ARG A 86 19.47 -2.15 -2.42
C ARG A 86 18.48 -2.95 -3.25
N VAL A 87 18.98 -3.70 -4.25
CA VAL A 87 18.17 -4.52 -5.15
C VAL A 87 18.27 -5.97 -4.68
N LYS A 88 17.13 -6.64 -4.48
CA LYS A 88 17.05 -8.04 -4.04
C LYS A 88 17.94 -8.34 -2.82
N GLY A 89 17.83 -7.51 -1.78
CA GLY A 89 18.64 -7.64 -0.57
C GLY A 89 18.47 -8.97 0.17
N GLU A 90 17.33 -9.64 -0.01
CA GLU A 90 17.04 -10.99 0.54
C GLU A 90 17.94 -12.08 -0.03
N GLU A 91 18.31 -11.97 -1.31
CA GLU A 91 19.18 -12.93 -1.98
C GLU A 91 20.66 -12.50 -1.94
N ARG A 92 20.93 -11.19 -1.82
CA ARG A 92 22.26 -10.60 -2.07
C ARG A 92 23.00 -10.14 -0.80
N ASN A 93 22.30 -9.93 0.31
CA ASN A 93 22.92 -9.49 1.58
C ASN A 93 23.09 -10.65 2.57
N ILE A 94 23.52 -11.80 2.04
CA ILE A 94 23.69 -13.04 2.81
C ILE A 94 25.18 -13.30 3.07
N PHE A 95 25.53 -13.50 4.33
CA PHE A 95 26.89 -13.70 4.82
C PHE A 95 26.99 -14.99 5.64
N ARG A 96 28.22 -15.44 5.88
CA ARG A 96 28.50 -16.60 6.73
C ARG A 96 29.81 -16.40 7.50
N LEU A 97 29.89 -17.06 8.65
CA LEU A 97 31.10 -17.12 9.47
C LEU A 97 31.86 -18.40 9.14
N VAL A 98 33.17 -18.30 8.97
CA VAL A 98 34.07 -19.43 8.75
C VAL A 98 35.06 -19.48 9.91
N VAL A 99 35.09 -20.59 10.63
CA VAL A 99 35.99 -20.83 11.77
C VAL A 99 36.97 -21.92 11.41
N VAL A 100 38.26 -21.66 11.61
CA VAL A 100 39.36 -22.60 11.38
C VAL A 100 39.99 -22.94 12.72
N LEU A 101 39.94 -24.22 13.10
CA LEU A 101 40.66 -24.76 14.25
C LEU A 101 42.03 -25.24 13.81
N HIS A 102 43.06 -24.87 14.57
CA HIS A 102 44.44 -25.32 14.41
C HIS A 102 44.78 -26.29 15.54
N PHE A 103 45.21 -27.50 15.21
CA PHE A 103 45.54 -28.55 16.18
C PHE A 103 47.06 -28.65 16.39
N GLY A 104 47.47 -29.16 17.56
CA GLY A 104 48.88 -29.29 17.92
C GLY A 104 49.71 -30.23 17.02
N ASP A 105 49.06 -31.05 16.19
CA ASP A 105 49.69 -31.92 15.18
C ASP A 105 49.92 -31.20 13.83
N GLY A 106 49.62 -29.90 13.76
CA GLY A 106 49.73 -29.07 12.55
C GLY A 106 48.54 -29.24 11.60
N THR A 107 47.54 -30.06 11.93
CA THR A 107 46.32 -30.18 11.10
C THR A 107 45.33 -29.06 11.39
N THR A 108 44.52 -28.72 10.39
CA THR A 108 43.46 -27.70 10.51
C THR A 108 42.10 -28.24 10.12
N LYS A 109 41.03 -27.76 10.78
CA LYS A 109 39.65 -28.08 10.40
C LYS A 109 38.82 -26.81 10.29
N GLU A 110 38.13 -26.68 9.17
CA GLU A 110 37.24 -25.56 8.86
C GLU A 110 35.77 -25.91 9.13
N PHE A 111 35.04 -24.94 9.68
CA PHE A 111 33.61 -24.99 9.94
C PHE A 111 32.94 -23.74 9.40
N THR A 112 31.82 -23.89 8.72
CA THR A 112 31.02 -22.78 8.20
C THR A 112 29.70 -22.71 8.95
N SER A 113 29.31 -21.51 9.39
CA SER A 113 28.03 -21.29 10.05
C SER A 113 26.86 -21.43 9.06
N LYS A 114 25.64 -21.47 9.60
CA LYS A 114 24.45 -21.16 8.80
C LYS A 114 24.58 -19.74 8.23
N HIS A 115 23.93 -19.54 7.09
CA HIS A 115 23.84 -18.23 6.44
C HIS A 115 23.04 -17.26 7.31
N PHE A 116 23.46 -15.99 7.36
CA PHE A 116 22.73 -14.92 8.02
C PHE A 116 22.60 -13.72 7.08
N GLN A 117 21.47 -13.01 7.20
CA GLN A 117 21.17 -11.87 6.34
C GLN A 117 21.42 -10.56 7.10
N VAL A 118 22.11 -9.61 6.46
CA VAL A 118 22.26 -8.24 6.99
C VAL A 118 21.21 -7.34 6.34
N GLN A 119 20.47 -6.61 7.17
CA GLN A 119 19.42 -5.69 6.73
C GLN A 119 19.63 -4.28 7.29
N SER A 120 19.20 -3.26 6.56
CA SER A 120 19.17 -1.90 7.07
C SER A 120 18.07 -1.76 8.13
N ARG A 121 18.39 -1.15 9.27
CA ARG A 121 17.39 -0.82 10.30
C ARG A 121 16.31 0.09 9.71
N LYS A 122 15.07 -0.41 9.62
CA LYS A 122 13.91 0.44 9.34
C LYS A 122 13.73 1.38 10.53
N LYS A 123 13.65 2.70 10.30
CA LYS A 123 13.25 3.64 11.34
C LYS A 123 11.84 3.23 11.76
N GLN A 124 11.66 2.77 13.00
CA GLN A 124 10.33 2.59 13.56
C GLN A 124 9.66 3.96 13.61
N GLY A 125 8.66 4.13 12.76
CA GLY A 125 7.84 5.31 12.63
C GLY A 125 6.76 5.04 11.60
N GLN A 126 5.54 4.88 12.11
CA GLN A 126 4.25 4.84 11.41
C GLN A 126 3.94 3.62 10.53
N ASP A 127 2.98 2.86 11.04
CA ASP A 127 1.95 2.20 10.24
C ASP A 127 1.48 3.14 9.13
N ASP A 128 1.59 2.69 7.88
CA ASP A 128 0.50 2.83 6.92
C ASP A 128 0.74 1.91 5.72
N ASP A 129 -0.25 1.04 5.58
CA ASP A 129 -0.63 0.24 4.44
C ASP A 129 -0.66 1.09 3.16
N SER A 130 0.05 0.64 2.13
CA SER A 130 -0.24 1.07 0.75
C SER A 130 0.20 -0.01 -0.22
N GLY A 131 -0.80 -0.78 -0.64
CA GLY A 131 -0.72 -1.75 -1.72
C GLY A 131 -0.21 -1.13 -3.02
N SER A 132 0.70 -1.86 -3.68
CA SER A 132 1.01 -1.65 -5.08
C SER A 132 0.10 -2.55 -5.91
N VAL A 133 -0.78 -1.89 -6.66
CA VAL A 133 -1.68 -2.47 -7.65
C VAL A 133 -0.89 -3.20 -8.74
N ASP A 134 -1.36 -4.41 -9.00
CA ASP A 134 -0.96 -5.33 -10.05
C ASP A 134 -1.48 -4.84 -11.42
N ASN A 135 -0.65 -4.95 -12.46
CA ASN A 135 -1.09 -4.87 -13.87
C ASN A 135 -0.18 -5.79 -14.68
N GLY A 136 -0.71 -6.97 -15.04
CA GLY A 136 -0.01 -8.04 -15.72
C GLY A 136 0.15 -7.88 -17.23
N TYR A 137 0.88 -8.81 -17.86
CA TYR A 137 0.30 -9.85 -18.75
C TYR A 137 1.38 -10.83 -19.26
N CYS A 138 1.00 -12.12 -19.26
CA CYS A 138 1.39 -13.30 -20.05
C CYS A 138 2.85 -13.69 -20.36
N GLY A 139 3.16 -14.93 -19.95
CA GLY A 139 4.03 -15.87 -20.65
C GLY A 139 3.65 -17.31 -20.27
N THR A 140 3.22 -18.09 -21.24
CA THR A 140 2.74 -19.48 -21.13
C THR A 140 3.85 -20.50 -20.79
N PRO A 141 3.49 -21.69 -20.26
CA PRO A 141 4.45 -22.73 -19.87
C PRO A 141 4.47 -23.94 -20.83
N SER A 142 5.66 -24.48 -21.13
CA SER A 142 5.95 -25.91 -21.45
C SER A 142 7.32 -26.09 -22.12
N PRO A 143 7.87 -27.32 -22.21
CA PRO A 143 7.91 -28.42 -21.23
C PRO A 143 9.30 -29.11 -21.19
N GLU A 144 9.57 -30.06 -20.27
CA GLU A 144 10.25 -31.34 -20.62
C GLU A 144 10.35 -32.37 -19.46
N ASN A 145 9.55 -33.43 -19.61
CA ASN A 145 9.88 -34.87 -19.59
C ASN A 145 10.81 -35.53 -18.53
N LYS A 146 10.12 -36.31 -17.66
CA LYS A 146 10.14 -37.79 -17.56
C LYS A 146 11.47 -38.57 -17.33
N ARG A 147 11.43 -39.26 -16.18
CA ARG A 147 11.71 -40.70 -15.93
C ARG A 147 13.03 -41.31 -16.43
N LYS A 148 13.77 -41.92 -15.49
CA LYS A 148 14.23 -43.31 -15.62
C LYS A 148 14.35 -44.02 -14.27
N LYS A 149 13.63 -45.14 -14.18
CA LYS A 149 13.65 -46.17 -13.13
C LYS A 149 14.68 -47.22 -13.54
N ARG A 150 15.47 -47.77 -12.62
CA ARG A 150 16.10 -49.08 -12.80
C ARG A 150 16.15 -49.84 -11.48
N LYS A 151 15.95 -51.15 -11.62
CA LYS A 151 15.55 -52.20 -10.68
C LYS A 151 16.76 -53.07 -10.41
N ILE A 152 17.02 -53.48 -9.17
CA ILE A 152 17.75 -54.72 -8.83
C ILE A 152 17.09 -55.34 -7.60
N SER A 153 16.96 -56.65 -7.66
CA SER A 153 16.22 -57.59 -6.83
C SER A 153 17.13 -58.44 -5.95
N GLY A 154 16.59 -58.93 -4.83
CA GLY A 154 16.84 -60.30 -4.35
C GLY A 154 17.44 -60.44 -2.94
N GLY A 155 16.82 -61.30 -2.12
CA GLY A 155 17.51 -62.03 -1.06
C GLY A 155 16.78 -62.12 0.29
N ASP A 156 16.09 -63.24 0.51
CA ASP A 156 15.40 -63.68 1.73
C ASP A 156 16.34 -63.87 2.95
N SER A 157 15.80 -63.80 4.18
CA SER A 157 15.68 -64.93 5.13
C SER A 157 15.46 -64.49 6.60
N SER A 158 14.76 -65.35 7.32
CA SER A 158 14.26 -65.25 8.70
C SER A 158 15.30 -65.66 9.77
N ALA A 159 15.07 -65.26 11.03
CA ALA A 159 14.83 -66.15 12.19
C ALA A 159 15.17 -65.50 13.54
N CYS A 160 14.34 -65.81 14.53
CA CYS A 160 14.41 -65.44 15.94
C CYS A 160 15.63 -66.03 16.69
N GLY A 161 15.99 -65.40 17.82
CA GLY A 161 16.83 -66.01 18.85
C GLY A 161 16.94 -65.14 20.11
N SER A 162 16.30 -65.56 21.20
CA SER A 162 16.39 -64.98 22.54
C SER A 162 17.67 -65.41 23.27
N LEU A 163 18.24 -64.54 24.14
CA LEU A 163 18.49 -64.77 25.58
C LEU A 163 19.67 -63.94 26.18
N SER A 164 19.32 -63.27 27.28
CA SER A 164 20.06 -63.04 28.53
C SER A 164 21.36 -62.20 28.63
N SER A 165 21.23 -61.23 29.54
CA SER A 165 22.16 -60.78 30.60
C SER A 165 23.46 -60.05 30.24
N GLY A 166 23.57 -58.83 30.76
CA GLY A 166 24.83 -58.13 30.96
C GLY A 166 24.60 -56.69 31.39
N LEU A 167 24.75 -56.42 32.69
CA LEU A 167 24.87 -55.06 33.22
C LEU A 167 26.07 -54.38 32.55
N ASN A 168 25.82 -53.55 31.54
CA ASN A 168 26.74 -52.56 31.06
C ASN A 168 26.01 -51.23 30.90
N ARG A 169 26.71 -50.17 31.27
CA ARG A 169 26.28 -48.78 31.17
C ARG A 169 26.38 -48.37 29.70
N ASP A 170 25.51 -48.95 28.88
CA ASP A 170 25.56 -48.76 27.44
C ASP A 170 24.75 -47.51 27.07
N SER A 171 25.45 -46.51 26.54
CA SER A 171 24.83 -45.49 25.70
C SER A 171 24.15 -46.20 24.54
N ILE A 172 22.82 -46.16 24.50
CA ILE A 172 22.07 -46.70 23.37
C ILE A 172 22.33 -45.78 22.18
N ASN A 173 23.28 -46.18 21.34
CA ASN A 173 23.59 -45.48 20.10
C ASN A 173 22.85 -46.20 18.97
N ALA A 174 21.58 -45.86 18.80
CA ALA A 174 20.75 -46.41 17.74
C ALA A 174 20.91 -45.57 16.48
N SER A 175 21.36 -46.19 15.39
CA SER A 175 21.45 -45.53 14.08
C SER A 175 20.08 -45.14 13.52
N GLU A 176 19.02 -45.81 13.99
CA GLU A 176 17.63 -45.64 13.61
C GLU A 176 16.73 -46.18 14.73
N ILE A 177 15.75 -45.38 15.17
CA ILE A 177 14.73 -45.82 16.14
C ILE A 177 13.43 -45.99 15.34
N LEU A 178 13.08 -47.24 15.05
CA LEU A 178 11.80 -47.61 14.44
C LEU A 178 10.84 -48.01 15.56
N THR A 179 9.92 -47.11 15.93
CA THR A 179 8.92 -47.40 16.96
C THR A 179 7.57 -46.81 16.57
N ASP A 180 6.54 -47.63 16.60
CA ASP A 180 5.16 -47.20 16.35
C ASP A 180 4.54 -46.54 17.60
N ARG A 181 5.06 -46.87 18.80
CA ARG A 181 4.64 -46.31 20.10
C ARG A 181 5.66 -46.64 21.19
N LEU A 182 6.24 -45.63 21.84
CA LEU A 182 7.06 -45.80 23.05
C LEU A 182 6.25 -45.37 24.27
N VAL A 183 5.86 -46.31 25.13
CA VAL A 183 5.19 -46.03 26.40
C VAL A 183 6.12 -46.41 27.55
N ALA A 184 6.52 -45.44 28.36
CA ALA A 184 7.34 -45.67 29.55
C ALA A 184 6.77 -44.89 30.74
N ASN A 185 6.66 -45.53 31.91
CA ASN A 185 6.17 -44.88 33.12
C ASN A 185 7.19 -43.88 33.70
N SER A 186 8.48 -44.12 33.48
CA SER A 186 9.56 -43.14 33.65
C SER A 186 10.78 -43.59 32.85
N ALA A 187 11.52 -42.65 32.28
CA ALA A 187 12.81 -42.89 31.65
C ALA A 187 13.77 -41.76 32.03
N VAL A 188 14.92 -42.10 32.60
CA VAL A 188 16.00 -41.15 32.86
C VAL A 188 17.02 -41.28 31.73
N ILE A 189 16.89 -40.42 30.73
CA ILE A 189 17.79 -40.39 29.58
C ILE A 189 18.77 -39.25 29.77
N ASN A 190 20.01 -39.57 30.14
CA ASN A 190 21.06 -38.56 30.37
C ASN A 190 21.44 -37.87 29.05
N GLU A 191 21.53 -38.63 27.96
CA GLU A 191 21.92 -38.13 26.65
C GLU A 191 21.30 -39.00 25.55
N LEU A 192 20.47 -38.40 24.69
CA LEU A 192 19.85 -39.07 23.53
C LEU A 192 20.43 -38.47 22.26
N HIS A 193 21.22 -39.26 21.53
CA HIS A 193 21.75 -38.88 20.22
C HIS A 193 20.98 -39.63 19.13
N VAL A 194 20.07 -38.93 18.44
CA VAL A 194 19.37 -39.50 17.29
C VAL A 194 20.14 -39.11 16.03
N THR A 195 20.88 -40.06 15.44
CA THR A 195 21.75 -39.81 14.27
C THR A 195 20.99 -39.61 12.96
N LYS A 196 19.74 -40.07 12.91
CA LYS A 196 18.81 -39.87 11.80
C LYS A 196 17.54 -39.22 12.33
N PRO A 197 16.81 -38.41 11.55
CA PRO A 197 15.52 -37.91 11.98
C PRO A 197 14.58 -39.09 12.33
N ILE A 198 13.76 -38.93 13.37
CA ILE A 198 12.69 -39.88 13.66
C ILE A 198 11.72 -39.81 12.48
N VAL A 199 11.64 -40.90 11.71
CA VAL A 199 10.73 -41.01 10.56
C VAL A 199 9.48 -41.73 11.04
N THR A 200 8.33 -41.08 10.93
CA THR A 200 7.03 -41.65 11.26
C THR A 200 6.06 -41.41 10.11
N GLN A 201 5.07 -42.29 9.96
CA GLN A 201 3.94 -42.08 9.06
C GLN A 201 2.86 -41.18 9.71
N ARG A 202 2.94 -40.96 11.03
CA ARG A 202 2.06 -40.08 11.79
C ARG A 202 2.53 -38.64 11.65
N GLY A 203 1.59 -37.71 11.60
CA GLY A 203 1.90 -36.32 11.26
C GLY A 203 1.16 -35.29 12.09
N ASP A 204 0.52 -35.69 13.19
CA ASP A 204 -0.31 -34.84 14.03
C ASP A 204 0.29 -34.58 15.42
N ILE A 205 0.05 -33.36 15.89
CA ILE A 205 0.42 -32.87 17.21
C ILE A 205 -0.89 -32.69 17.98
N ALA A 206 -0.95 -33.27 19.17
CA ALA A 206 -2.16 -33.33 19.97
C ALA A 206 -1.92 -32.93 21.42
N TYR A 207 -2.95 -32.41 22.06
CA TYR A 207 -2.91 -31.93 23.44
C TYR A 207 -4.00 -32.62 24.27
N HIS A 208 -3.68 -32.90 25.54
CA HIS A 208 -4.64 -33.41 26.52
C HIS A 208 -5.53 -32.27 27.06
N PHE A 209 -6.85 -32.44 26.95
CA PHE A 209 -7.86 -31.50 27.42
C PHE A 209 -8.87 -32.19 28.34
N LYS A 210 -9.34 -31.45 29.35
CA LYS A 210 -10.28 -31.97 30.34
C LYS A 210 -11.65 -32.24 29.72
N LEU A 211 -12.21 -33.40 30.00
CA LEU A 211 -13.58 -33.78 29.67
C LEU A 211 -14.54 -33.22 30.72
N ASN A 212 -15.72 -32.76 30.30
CA ASN A 212 -16.81 -32.56 31.24
C ASN A 212 -17.40 -33.91 31.66
N LYS A 213 -17.56 -34.12 32.98
CA LYS A 213 -18.00 -35.41 33.55
C LYS A 213 -19.52 -35.58 33.64
N GLU A 214 -20.29 -34.67 33.06
CA GLU A 214 -21.75 -34.69 33.14
C GLU A 214 -22.45 -35.48 32.02
N GLU A 215 -21.78 -35.81 30.89
CA GLU A 215 -22.41 -36.53 29.78
C GLU A 215 -22.02 -38.02 29.69
N HIS A 216 -22.96 -38.87 30.08
CA HIS A 216 -23.21 -40.26 29.62
C HIS A 216 -22.09 -41.02 28.89
N ASP A 217 -21.26 -41.74 29.66
CA ASP A 217 -20.68 -43.09 29.48
C ASP A 217 -20.12 -43.59 28.13
N LEU A 218 -20.08 -42.78 27.07
CA LEU A 218 -19.49 -43.19 25.80
C LEU A 218 -18.07 -42.60 25.65
N PRO A 219 -17.04 -43.45 25.62
CA PRO A 219 -15.68 -42.97 25.36
C PRO A 219 -15.62 -42.33 23.98
N LEU A 220 -14.96 -41.18 23.88
CA LEU A 220 -14.73 -40.56 22.59
C LEU A 220 -13.81 -41.43 21.74
N GLU A 221 -14.16 -41.58 20.48
CA GLU A 221 -13.42 -42.41 19.53
C GLU A 221 -12.55 -41.57 18.60
N GLU A 222 -11.60 -42.22 17.92
CA GLU A 222 -10.81 -41.56 16.88
C GLU A 222 -11.73 -40.90 15.84
N GLY A 223 -11.42 -39.65 15.51
CA GLY A 223 -12.17 -38.86 14.54
C GLY A 223 -13.47 -38.25 15.04
N ASP A 224 -13.86 -38.47 16.29
CA ASP A 224 -15.00 -37.75 16.89
C ASP A 224 -14.73 -36.24 16.94
N ILE A 225 -15.76 -35.45 16.60
CA ILE A 225 -15.73 -33.99 16.69
C ILE A 225 -16.15 -33.54 18.09
N VAL A 226 -15.32 -32.71 18.71
CA VAL A 226 -15.58 -32.13 20.04
C VAL A 226 -15.68 -30.61 19.98
N GLY A 227 -16.46 -30.02 20.86
CA GLY A 227 -16.51 -28.58 21.10
C GLY A 227 -15.67 -28.20 22.31
N PHE A 228 -15.19 -26.96 22.34
CA PHE A 228 -14.53 -26.37 23.50
C PHE A 228 -15.46 -25.37 24.16
N PHE A 229 -15.62 -25.54 25.46
CA PHE A 229 -16.54 -24.79 26.28
C PHE A 229 -15.80 -24.16 27.46
N GLU A 230 -16.40 -23.13 28.05
CA GLU A 230 -15.90 -22.47 29.25
C GLU A 230 -16.91 -22.64 30.37
N ASP A 231 -16.46 -23.19 31.49
CA ASP A 231 -17.24 -23.29 32.72
C ASP A 231 -17.46 -21.90 33.36
N PRO A 232 -18.47 -21.74 34.23
CA PRO A 232 -18.67 -20.51 35.00
C PRO A 232 -17.42 -20.04 35.78
N ASP A 233 -16.53 -20.98 36.14
CA ASP A 233 -15.26 -20.73 36.82
C ASP A 233 -14.12 -20.28 35.88
N GLY A 234 -14.39 -20.09 34.58
CA GLY A 234 -13.41 -19.69 33.57
C GLY A 234 -12.46 -20.80 33.12
N LYS A 235 -12.77 -22.07 33.47
CA LYS A 235 -11.98 -23.23 33.05
C LYS A 235 -12.52 -23.79 31.73
N SER A 236 -11.61 -24.20 30.85
CA SER A 236 -12.01 -24.83 29.58
C SER A 236 -12.10 -26.35 29.72
N HIS A 237 -13.14 -26.91 29.11
CA HIS A 237 -13.33 -28.34 28.95
C HIS A 237 -13.78 -28.67 27.53
N ILE A 238 -13.72 -29.95 27.18
CA ILE A 238 -14.17 -30.49 25.90
C ILE A 238 -15.37 -31.44 26.12
N GLU A 239 -16.28 -31.41 25.16
CA GLU A 239 -17.43 -32.33 25.08
C GLU A 239 -17.67 -32.70 23.62
N LYS A 240 -18.37 -33.82 23.39
CA LYS A 240 -18.78 -34.19 22.03
C LYS A 240 -19.66 -33.09 21.44
N LEU A 241 -19.34 -32.64 20.22
CA LEU A 241 -20.11 -31.56 19.61
C LEU A 241 -21.47 -32.12 19.16
N THR A 242 -22.55 -31.50 19.60
CA THR A 242 -23.93 -31.87 19.28
C THR A 242 -24.71 -30.67 18.76
N HIS A 243 -25.82 -30.91 18.09
CA HIS A 243 -26.75 -29.86 17.68
C HIS A 243 -27.14 -28.92 18.86
N PHE A 244 -27.21 -29.44 20.09
CA PHE A 244 -27.66 -28.66 21.25
C PHE A 244 -26.56 -27.79 21.87
N ASN A 245 -25.31 -28.24 21.86
CA ASN A 245 -24.20 -27.50 22.47
C ASN A 245 -23.40 -26.67 21.46
N THR A 246 -23.54 -26.89 20.15
CA THR A 246 -22.75 -26.21 19.12
C THR A 246 -22.77 -24.69 19.24
N ALA A 247 -23.92 -24.07 19.51
CA ALA A 247 -24.02 -22.61 19.64
C ALA A 247 -23.19 -22.01 20.79
N LYS A 248 -22.82 -22.83 21.79
CA LYS A 248 -22.00 -22.42 22.93
C LYS A 248 -20.51 -22.74 22.75
N ALA A 249 -20.18 -23.59 21.78
CA ALA A 249 -18.80 -23.99 21.53
C ALA A 249 -18.01 -22.79 20.98
N LYS A 250 -16.83 -22.55 21.52
CA LYS A 250 -15.94 -21.48 21.04
C LYS A 250 -15.12 -21.90 19.82
N MET A 251 -14.82 -23.19 19.75
CA MET A 251 -14.01 -23.84 18.72
C MET A 251 -14.35 -25.32 18.70
N ALA A 252 -13.99 -25.99 17.61
CA ALA A 252 -14.15 -27.44 17.46
C ALA A 252 -12.80 -28.14 17.29
N GLY A 253 -12.67 -29.36 17.81
CA GLY A 253 -11.48 -30.18 17.68
C GLY A 253 -11.83 -31.58 17.18
N VAL A 254 -10.79 -32.34 16.85
CA VAL A 254 -10.92 -33.74 16.43
C VAL A 254 -10.14 -34.60 17.41
N ILE A 255 -10.80 -35.64 17.91
CA ILE A 255 -10.17 -36.64 18.78
C ILE A 255 -9.20 -37.48 17.97
N THR A 256 -7.97 -37.61 18.48
CA THR A 256 -6.92 -38.43 17.85
C THR A 256 -6.47 -39.54 18.78
N ARG A 257 -6.16 -40.70 18.18
CA ARG A 257 -5.51 -41.84 18.81
C ARG A 257 -4.17 -42.17 18.15
N SER A 258 -3.84 -41.41 17.10
CA SER A 258 -2.72 -41.61 16.20
C SER A 258 -1.66 -40.52 16.29
N ALA A 259 -1.75 -39.63 17.29
CA ALA A 259 -0.80 -38.54 17.54
C ALA A 259 0.67 -38.96 17.46
N TYR A 260 1.47 -38.16 16.76
CA TYR A 260 2.93 -38.27 16.78
C TYR A 260 3.53 -37.62 18.03
N LEU A 261 3.02 -36.45 18.41
CA LEU A 261 3.46 -35.72 19.60
C LEU A 261 2.25 -35.40 20.48
N GLU A 262 2.30 -35.88 21.71
CA GLU A 262 1.31 -35.57 22.76
C GLU A 262 1.89 -34.56 23.74
N ALA A 263 1.18 -33.45 23.95
CA ALA A 263 1.55 -32.43 24.91
C ALA A 263 0.57 -32.40 26.09
N LYS A 264 1.07 -31.95 27.25
CA LYS A 264 0.29 -31.82 28.49
C LYS A 264 -0.29 -33.15 29.01
N ALA A 265 0.37 -34.27 28.73
CA ALA A 265 -0.06 -35.57 29.25
C ALA A 265 -0.19 -35.54 30.79
N PRO A 266 -1.29 -36.04 31.36
CA PRO A 266 -1.50 -36.05 32.81
C PRO A 266 -0.45 -36.92 33.50
N VAL A 267 0.14 -36.38 34.57
CA VAL A 267 1.25 -37.00 35.33
C VAL A 267 0.74 -38.13 36.24
N GLU A 268 -0.50 -38.01 36.74
CA GLU A 268 -1.11 -39.01 37.62
C GLU A 268 -2.13 -39.88 36.88
N ASP A 269 -2.13 -41.19 37.13
CA ASP A 269 -3.05 -42.14 36.48
C ASP A 269 -4.53 -41.86 36.77
N LYS A 270 -4.84 -41.16 37.87
CA LYS A 270 -6.22 -40.77 38.22
C LYS A 270 -6.78 -39.67 37.31
N ASP A 271 -5.90 -38.84 36.74
CA ASP A 271 -6.26 -37.74 35.84
C ASP A 271 -6.33 -38.18 34.37
N LYS A 272 -5.79 -39.36 34.02
CA LYS A 272 -5.93 -39.93 32.67
C LYS A 272 -7.37 -40.22 32.27
N ALA A 273 -8.25 -40.49 33.23
CA ALA A 273 -9.68 -40.71 32.98
C ALA A 273 -10.48 -39.40 32.87
N LEU A 274 -9.82 -38.26 33.05
CA LEU A 274 -10.41 -36.92 33.04
C LEU A 274 -10.01 -36.12 31.81
N ASP A 275 -9.02 -36.56 31.06
CA ASP A 275 -8.47 -35.85 29.91
C ASP A 275 -8.61 -36.72 28.65
N ASP A 276 -8.82 -36.06 27.51
CA ASP A 276 -8.78 -36.69 26.20
C ASP A 276 -7.88 -35.92 25.22
N LEU A 277 -7.41 -36.63 24.20
CA LEU A 277 -6.41 -36.18 23.26
C LEU A 277 -7.06 -35.57 22.01
N VAL A 278 -6.89 -34.26 21.85
CA VAL A 278 -7.40 -33.51 20.70
C VAL A 278 -6.26 -33.10 19.77
N CYS A 279 -6.42 -33.37 18.48
CA CYS A 279 -5.49 -32.93 17.44
C CYS A 279 -5.51 -31.40 17.33
N VAL A 280 -4.34 -30.78 17.53
CA VAL A 280 -4.16 -29.33 17.36
C VAL A 280 -3.83 -29.01 15.91
N ILE A 281 -2.92 -29.78 15.30
CA ILE A 281 -2.56 -29.63 13.89
C ILE A 281 -1.96 -30.92 13.33
N GLY A 282 -2.32 -31.27 12.10
CA GLY A 282 -1.66 -32.31 11.32
C GLY A 282 -2.61 -33.29 10.65
N MET A 283 -2.09 -34.46 10.26
CA MET A 283 -2.85 -35.48 9.54
C MET A 283 -3.53 -36.43 10.54
N VAL A 284 -4.87 -36.44 10.55
CA VAL A 284 -5.69 -37.25 11.46
C VAL A 284 -6.90 -37.82 10.71
N SER A 285 -7.37 -39.00 11.13
CA SER A 285 -8.61 -39.59 10.63
C SER A 285 -9.82 -38.89 11.26
N VAL A 286 -10.72 -38.36 10.44
CA VAL A 286 -11.92 -37.63 10.88
C VAL A 286 -13.17 -38.42 10.52
N LYS A 287 -14.15 -38.52 11.42
CA LYS A 287 -15.46 -39.11 11.07
C LYS A 287 -16.24 -38.14 10.19
N VAL A 288 -16.43 -38.47 8.92
CA VAL A 288 -17.14 -37.66 7.93
C VAL A 288 -18.42 -38.38 7.49
N LEU A 289 -19.54 -37.65 7.48
CA LEU A 289 -20.84 -38.13 7.03
C LEU A 289 -21.02 -37.92 5.51
N GLY A 290 -21.20 -39.02 4.81
CA GLY A 290 -21.40 -39.06 3.36
C GLY A 290 -20.13 -38.89 2.53
N PRO A 291 -20.28 -38.65 1.22
CA PRO A 291 -19.14 -38.62 0.32
C PRO A 291 -18.31 -37.35 0.50
N VAL A 292 -16.99 -37.50 0.33
CA VAL A 292 -16.02 -36.40 0.38
C VAL A 292 -14.95 -36.58 -0.67
N LYS A 293 -14.48 -35.48 -1.26
CA LYS A 293 -13.42 -35.49 -2.27
C LYS A 293 -12.08 -35.07 -1.67
N ASN A 294 -10.99 -35.61 -2.23
CA ASN A 294 -9.65 -35.15 -1.94
C ASN A 294 -9.54 -33.63 -2.20
N GLY A 295 -9.04 -32.90 -1.22
CA GLY A 295 -8.90 -31.45 -1.25
C GLY A 295 -10.18 -30.69 -0.88
N GLU A 296 -11.26 -31.38 -0.51
CA GLU A 296 -12.48 -30.72 -0.05
C GLU A 296 -12.37 -30.29 1.41
N ARG A 297 -12.93 -29.11 1.74
CA ARG A 297 -12.98 -28.65 3.12
C ARG A 297 -13.99 -29.48 3.91
N ILE A 298 -13.67 -29.73 5.17
CA ILE A 298 -14.55 -30.45 6.10
C ILE A 298 -14.92 -29.54 7.27
N TYR A 299 -16.21 -29.55 7.60
CA TYR A 299 -16.80 -28.72 8.65
C TYR A 299 -17.42 -29.61 9.71
N ALA A 300 -17.47 -29.14 10.96
CA ALA A 300 -18.25 -29.82 11.99
C ALA A 300 -19.74 -29.82 11.61
N SER A 301 -20.39 -30.97 11.73
CA SER A 301 -21.83 -31.07 11.47
C SER A 301 -22.61 -30.39 12.59
N LEU A 302 -23.58 -29.55 12.21
CA LEU A 302 -24.50 -28.92 13.17
C LEU A 302 -25.68 -29.82 13.52
N GLU A 303 -25.96 -30.83 12.69
CA GLU A 303 -27.13 -31.69 12.83
C GLU A 303 -26.77 -33.04 13.46
N HIS A 304 -25.61 -33.59 13.09
CA HIS A 304 -25.19 -34.94 13.48
C HIS A 304 -24.07 -34.86 14.53
N PRO A 305 -24.28 -35.42 15.74
CA PRO A 305 -23.31 -35.35 16.82
C PRO A 305 -21.95 -35.98 16.50
N GLY A 306 -20.88 -35.22 16.72
CA GLY A 306 -19.51 -35.70 16.69
C GLY A 306 -18.98 -36.12 15.32
N VAL A 307 -19.62 -35.69 14.23
CA VAL A 307 -19.19 -35.98 12.85
C VAL A 307 -18.96 -34.69 12.08
N ALA A 308 -18.14 -34.78 11.04
CA ALA A 308 -17.89 -33.74 10.07
C ALA A 308 -18.73 -33.95 8.80
N ILE A 309 -18.91 -32.89 8.02
CA ILE A 309 -19.55 -32.91 6.70
C ILE A 309 -18.65 -32.21 5.68
N SER A 310 -18.74 -32.63 4.44
CA SER A 310 -17.98 -32.07 3.33
C SER A 310 -18.55 -30.71 2.88
N GLN A 311 -17.70 -29.87 2.31
CA GLN A 311 -18.05 -28.53 1.83
C GLN A 311 -19.26 -28.51 0.89
N SER A 312 -19.37 -29.51 0.02
CA SER A 312 -20.47 -29.66 -0.94
C SER A 312 -21.84 -29.88 -0.30
N ARG A 313 -21.87 -30.25 0.99
CA ARG A 313 -23.09 -30.48 1.78
C ARG A 313 -23.43 -29.32 2.71
N VAL A 314 -22.52 -28.37 2.88
CA VAL A 314 -22.78 -27.17 3.69
C VAL A 314 -23.61 -26.20 2.85
N SER A 315 -24.83 -25.91 3.30
CA SER A 315 -25.67 -24.89 2.65
C SER A 315 -25.11 -23.48 2.90
N ASP A 316 -25.26 -22.57 1.93
CA ASP A 316 -24.73 -21.19 2.02
C ASP A 316 -25.22 -20.41 3.25
N ALA A 317 -26.40 -20.76 3.78
CA ALA A 317 -26.97 -20.14 4.99
C ALA A 317 -26.25 -20.55 6.30
N VAL A 318 -25.50 -21.66 6.29
CA VAL A 318 -24.88 -22.27 7.48
C VAL A 318 -23.37 -21.98 7.56
N TYR A 319 -22.78 -21.41 6.51
CA TYR A 319 -21.36 -21.08 6.46
C TYR A 319 -20.88 -20.09 7.53
N SER A 320 -21.75 -19.22 8.05
CA SER A 320 -21.34 -18.23 9.06
C SER A 320 -21.07 -18.86 10.43
N ASP A 321 -21.70 -20.01 10.71
CA ASP A 321 -21.79 -20.61 12.04
C ASP A 321 -21.10 -21.99 12.11
N ALA A 322 -20.72 -22.56 10.96
CA ALA A 322 -20.04 -23.85 10.87
C ALA A 322 -18.55 -23.74 11.24
N PHE A 323 -18.05 -24.70 12.03
CA PHE A 323 -16.63 -24.78 12.37
C PHE A 323 -15.84 -25.48 11.25
N LEU A 324 -14.92 -24.76 10.60
CA LEU A 324 -13.99 -25.35 9.64
C LEU A 324 -12.92 -26.17 10.36
N LEU A 325 -12.91 -27.48 10.17
CA LEU A 325 -11.94 -28.37 10.83
C LEU A 325 -10.64 -28.47 10.03
N GLY A 326 -10.74 -28.49 8.71
CA GLY A 326 -9.60 -28.72 7.83
C GLY A 326 -9.99 -29.13 6.42
N GLN A 327 -9.17 -30.00 5.82
CA GLN A 327 -9.30 -30.44 4.45
C GLN A 327 -9.07 -31.96 4.34
N ALA A 328 -9.91 -32.66 3.59
CA ALA A 328 -9.74 -34.08 3.30
C ALA A 328 -8.53 -34.30 2.39
N LEU A 329 -7.73 -35.32 2.70
CA LEU A 329 -6.53 -35.71 1.93
C LEU A 329 -6.79 -36.88 0.99
N GLU A 330 -7.96 -37.51 1.12
CA GLU A 330 -8.41 -38.62 0.29
C GLU A 330 -9.88 -38.43 -0.12
N SER A 331 -10.29 -39.17 -1.15
CA SER A 331 -11.69 -39.23 -1.57
C SER A 331 -12.33 -40.48 -1.00
N GLN A 332 -13.52 -40.33 -0.43
CA GLN A 332 -14.33 -41.44 0.04
C GLN A 332 -15.71 -41.35 -0.61
N ASP A 333 -16.03 -42.35 -1.43
CA ASP A 333 -17.38 -42.54 -1.95
C ASP A 333 -18.19 -43.30 -0.90
N ALA A 334 -19.24 -42.67 -0.39
CA ALA A 334 -20.09 -43.21 0.66
C ALA A 334 -21.54 -42.84 0.40
N LYS A 335 -22.48 -43.60 0.99
CA LYS A 335 -23.89 -43.22 0.97
C LYS A 335 -24.12 -41.98 1.84
N ASP A 336 -25.21 -41.28 1.56
CA ASP A 336 -25.45 -39.98 2.17
C ASP A 336 -25.52 -39.99 3.72
N ASP A 337 -25.95 -41.10 4.32
CA ASP A 337 -26.12 -41.30 5.76
C ASP A 337 -24.98 -42.12 6.40
N GLU A 338 -23.93 -42.45 5.64
CA GLU A 338 -22.85 -43.33 6.09
C GLU A 338 -21.68 -42.51 6.65
N VAL A 339 -21.22 -42.88 7.85
CA VAL A 339 -20.07 -42.23 8.51
C VAL A 339 -18.81 -43.03 8.25
N ASN A 340 -17.79 -42.38 7.69
CA ASN A 340 -16.49 -43.00 7.40
C ASN A 340 -15.35 -42.22 8.06
N LEU A 341 -14.28 -42.92 8.42
CA LEU A 341 -13.03 -42.27 8.81
C LEU A 341 -12.27 -41.87 7.55
N VAL A 342 -11.99 -40.57 7.44
CA VAL A 342 -11.33 -39.98 6.28
C VAL A 342 -10.06 -39.28 6.74
N GLN A 343 -8.93 -39.65 6.17
CA GLN A 343 -7.66 -39.00 6.43
C GLN A 343 -7.72 -37.54 6.00
N SER A 344 -7.51 -36.64 6.97
CA SER A 344 -7.68 -35.21 6.77
C SER A 344 -6.54 -34.43 7.40
N PHE A 345 -6.18 -33.30 6.80
CA PHE A 345 -5.33 -32.31 7.44
C PHE A 345 -6.21 -31.39 8.29
N VAL A 346 -6.06 -31.47 9.60
CA VAL A 346 -6.86 -30.73 10.58
C VAL A 346 -6.00 -29.66 11.24
N SER A 347 -6.62 -28.52 11.56
CA SER A 347 -6.01 -27.49 12.39
C SER A 347 -7.08 -26.84 13.25
N ILE A 348 -6.89 -26.90 14.56
CA ILE A 348 -7.81 -26.33 15.55
C ILE A 348 -7.88 -24.80 15.48
N LEU A 349 -6.91 -24.16 14.82
CA LEU A 349 -6.92 -22.72 14.57
C LEU A 349 -7.92 -22.33 13.48
N LEU A 350 -8.22 -23.25 12.55
CA LEU A 350 -9.21 -23.03 11.50
C LEU A 350 -10.64 -23.12 12.04
N SER A 351 -10.83 -23.84 13.14
CA SER A 351 -12.12 -24.11 13.74
C SER A 351 -12.55 -23.06 14.77
N ILE A 352 -11.79 -21.99 14.94
CA ILE A 352 -12.26 -20.83 15.71
C ILE A 352 -13.39 -20.21 14.91
N SER A 353 -14.61 -20.25 15.49
CA SER A 353 -15.83 -19.83 14.79
C SER A 353 -15.67 -18.48 14.11
N SER A 354 -16.11 -18.41 12.85
CA SER A 354 -16.20 -17.17 12.09
C SER A 354 -17.02 -16.11 12.79
N GLY A 355 -17.89 -16.43 13.76
CA GLY A 355 -18.63 -15.43 14.55
C GLY A 355 -17.72 -14.46 15.32
N HIS A 356 -16.57 -14.91 15.84
CA HIS A 356 -15.65 -14.03 16.57
C HIS A 356 -14.75 -13.21 15.62
N VAL A 357 -14.38 -13.78 14.47
CA VAL A 357 -13.58 -13.10 13.44
C VAL A 357 -14.44 -12.11 12.65
N THR A 358 -15.66 -12.48 12.30
CA THR A 358 -16.63 -11.63 11.60
C THR A 358 -17.21 -10.54 12.49
N GLY A 359 -17.33 -10.74 13.81
CA GLY A 359 -17.62 -9.67 14.76
C GLY A 359 -16.53 -8.60 14.76
N ALA A 360 -15.27 -8.99 14.89
CA ALA A 360 -14.14 -8.06 14.83
C ALA A 360 -13.98 -7.36 13.46
N VAL A 361 -14.20 -8.10 12.36
CA VAL A 361 -14.18 -7.54 10.99
C VAL A 361 -15.40 -6.66 10.71
N GLY A 362 -16.55 -6.99 11.30
CA GLY A 362 -17.79 -6.22 11.25
C GLY A 362 -17.64 -4.86 11.92
N ASP A 363 -17.09 -4.85 13.14
CA ASP A 363 -16.77 -3.63 13.89
C ASP A 363 -15.76 -2.75 13.13
N LEU A 364 -14.71 -3.35 12.56
CA LEU A 364 -13.76 -2.65 11.69
C LEU A 364 -14.43 -2.04 10.45
N ARG A 365 -15.32 -2.80 9.80
CA ARG A 365 -16.03 -2.34 8.61
C ARG A 365 -17.02 -1.23 8.93
N GLU A 366 -17.67 -1.28 10.09
CA GLU A 366 -18.56 -0.23 10.55
C GLU A 366 -17.79 1.05 10.92
N HIS A 367 -16.65 0.91 11.60
CA HIS A 367 -15.76 2.04 11.90
C HIS A 367 -15.24 2.71 10.62
N MET A 368 -14.72 1.93 9.67
CA MET A 368 -14.28 2.46 8.37
C MET A 368 -15.42 3.11 7.58
N ARG A 369 -16.64 2.55 7.62
CA ARG A 369 -17.80 3.13 6.94
C ARG A 369 -18.22 4.46 7.57
N ASN A 370 -18.12 4.58 8.88
CA ASN A 370 -18.41 5.81 9.60
C ASN A 370 -17.32 6.88 9.35
N ASP A 371 -16.05 6.48 9.34
CA ASP A 371 -14.92 7.36 8.99
C ASP A 371 -15.03 7.86 7.55
N LEU A 372 -15.31 6.98 6.58
CA LEU A 372 -15.54 7.36 5.19
C LEU A 372 -16.75 8.30 5.05
N LYS A 373 -17.84 8.08 5.77
CA LYS A 373 -19.00 8.98 5.76
C LYS A 373 -18.66 10.36 6.33
N THR A 374 -17.83 10.45 7.36
CA THR A 374 -17.43 11.74 7.94
C THR A 374 -16.45 12.49 7.03
N GLU A 375 -15.48 11.81 6.45
CA GLU A 375 -14.53 12.37 5.48
C GLU A 375 -15.24 12.87 4.20
N VAL A 376 -16.15 12.07 3.64
CA VAL A 376 -16.94 12.49 2.46
C VAL A 376 -17.81 13.71 2.78
N LYS A 377 -18.39 13.80 3.99
CA LYS A 377 -19.15 14.99 4.42
C LYS A 377 -18.23 16.21 4.57
N GLN A 378 -17.02 16.05 5.09
CA GLN A 378 -16.04 17.14 5.19
C GLN A 378 -15.58 17.63 3.82
N ILE A 379 -15.28 16.72 2.89
CA ILE A 379 -14.86 17.06 1.52
C ILE A 379 -15.99 17.76 0.76
N LYS A 380 -17.24 17.27 0.85
CA LYS A 380 -18.41 17.95 0.25
C LYS A 380 -18.56 19.37 0.79
N LYS A 381 -18.37 19.60 2.10
CA LYS A 381 -18.47 20.92 2.73
C LYS A 381 -17.35 21.87 2.29
N LYS A 382 -16.12 21.37 2.09
CA LYS A 382 -14.99 22.14 1.56
C LYS A 382 -15.20 22.50 0.08
N CYS A 383 -15.65 21.55 -0.74
CA CYS A 383 -15.92 21.76 -2.16
C CYS A 383 -17.05 22.77 -2.40
N LEU A 384 -18.16 22.66 -1.66
CA LEU A 384 -19.30 23.59 -1.79
C LEU A 384 -18.93 25.03 -1.41
N ARG A 385 -18.05 25.21 -0.41
CA ARG A 385 -17.51 26.54 -0.03
C ARG A 385 -16.59 27.11 -1.11
N GLY A 386 -15.77 26.27 -1.74
CA GLY A 386 -14.94 26.67 -2.89
C GLY A 386 -15.80 27.14 -4.06
N PHE A 387 -16.80 26.36 -4.46
CA PHE A 387 -17.66 26.65 -5.60
C PHE A 387 -18.44 27.97 -5.46
N ARG A 388 -18.95 28.27 -4.25
CA ARG A 388 -19.63 29.56 -3.99
C ARG A 388 -18.71 30.78 -4.16
N ARG A 389 -17.43 30.67 -3.77
CA ARG A 389 -16.45 31.75 -3.94
C ARG A 389 -16.14 31.99 -5.42
N TRP A 390 -16.00 30.92 -6.19
CA TRP A 390 -15.77 31.00 -7.64
C TRP A 390 -16.97 31.60 -8.39
N LEU A 391 -18.21 31.24 -8.03
CA LEU A 391 -19.40 31.86 -8.60
C LEU A 391 -19.48 33.37 -8.31
N PHE A 392 -19.14 33.78 -7.08
CA PHE A 392 -19.14 35.20 -6.71
C PHE A 392 -18.07 35.99 -7.46
N ALA A 393 -16.86 35.43 -7.61
CA ALA A 393 -15.80 36.04 -8.41
C ALA A 393 -16.18 36.15 -9.89
N GLY A 394 -16.82 35.11 -10.45
CA GLY A 394 -17.32 35.12 -11.83
C GLY A 394 -18.40 36.19 -12.05
N PHE A 395 -19.30 36.37 -11.09
CA PHE A 395 -20.32 37.43 -11.16
C PHE A 395 -19.71 38.83 -11.15
N ILE A 396 -18.74 39.10 -10.27
CA ILE A 396 -18.03 40.39 -10.23
C ILE A 396 -17.34 40.66 -11.57
N LEU A 397 -16.66 39.67 -12.14
CA LEU A 397 -16.00 39.80 -13.43
C LEU A 397 -17.00 40.13 -14.54
N ALA A 398 -18.15 39.46 -14.57
CA ALA A 398 -19.19 39.74 -15.56
C ALA A 398 -19.74 41.17 -15.46
N VAL A 399 -19.94 41.69 -14.24
CA VAL A 399 -20.38 43.07 -14.02
C VAL A 399 -19.33 44.07 -14.50
N LEU A 400 -18.05 43.86 -14.15
CA LEU A 400 -16.96 44.73 -14.61
C LEU A 400 -16.85 44.73 -16.14
N LEU A 401 -17.00 43.57 -16.76
CA LEU A 401 -16.95 43.42 -18.21
C LEU A 401 -18.14 44.10 -18.89
N ALA A 402 -19.34 44.02 -18.30
CA ALA A 402 -20.51 44.77 -18.77
C ALA A 402 -20.31 46.29 -18.68
N VAL A 403 -19.72 46.79 -17.58
CA VAL A 403 -19.39 48.22 -17.43
C VAL A 403 -18.35 48.66 -18.47
N LEU A 404 -17.31 47.85 -18.70
CA LEU A 404 -16.30 48.13 -19.72
C LEU A 404 -16.91 48.19 -21.13
N LEU A 405 -17.75 47.21 -21.48
CA LEU A 405 -18.46 47.18 -22.76
C LEU A 405 -19.38 48.39 -22.90
N TYR A 406 -20.08 48.78 -21.84
CA TYR A 406 -20.88 50.00 -21.83
C TYR A 406 -20.03 51.24 -22.12
N GLN A 407 -18.88 51.39 -21.45
CA GLN A 407 -17.97 52.52 -21.69
C GLN A 407 -17.41 52.54 -23.13
N LEU A 408 -17.21 51.38 -23.76
CA LEU A 408 -16.72 51.27 -25.14
C LEU A 408 -17.79 51.58 -26.20
N PHE A 409 -19.02 51.10 -25.99
CA PHE A 409 -20.06 51.11 -27.02
C PHE A 409 -21.14 52.17 -26.82
N ALA A 410 -21.39 52.64 -25.59
CA ALA A 410 -22.40 53.66 -25.35
C ALA A 410 -21.95 55.02 -25.89
N PRO A 411 -22.85 55.78 -26.54
CA PRO A 411 -22.51 57.08 -27.12
C PRO A 411 -22.29 58.13 -26.01
N GLY A 412 -21.29 58.99 -26.19
CA GLY A 412 -21.00 60.09 -25.27
C GLY A 412 -20.21 59.70 -24.01
N THR A 413 -19.65 58.50 -23.93
CA THR A 413 -18.81 58.07 -22.80
C THR A 413 -17.42 58.68 -22.87
N ALA A 414 -16.79 58.88 -21.70
CA ALA A 414 -15.44 59.44 -21.60
C ALA A 414 -14.40 58.65 -22.42
N LEU A 415 -14.53 57.31 -22.47
CA LEU A 415 -13.62 56.45 -23.22
C LEU A 415 -13.79 56.61 -24.74
N ARG A 416 -15.01 56.88 -25.23
CA ARG A 416 -15.22 57.24 -26.63
C ARG A 416 -14.65 58.60 -26.97
N TYR A 417 -14.82 59.61 -26.11
CA TYR A 417 -14.17 60.90 -26.28
C TYR A 417 -12.65 60.77 -26.35
N LEU A 418 -12.05 59.97 -25.47
CA LEU A 418 -10.61 59.70 -25.50
C LEU A 418 -10.18 59.03 -26.80
N ARG A 419 -10.94 58.05 -27.31
CA ARG A 419 -10.66 57.41 -28.59
C ARG A 419 -10.80 58.37 -29.78
N CYS A 420 -11.80 59.24 -29.76
CA CYS A 420 -12.00 60.26 -30.80
C CYS A 420 -10.92 61.35 -30.80
N ARG A 421 -10.25 61.58 -29.67
CA ARG A 421 -9.09 62.48 -29.55
C ARG A 421 -7.77 61.84 -30.01
N GLN A 422 -7.71 60.51 -30.18
CA GLN A 422 -6.47 59.85 -30.58
C GLN A 422 -6.02 60.32 -31.97
N GLY A 423 -4.82 60.89 -32.04
CA GLY A 423 -4.24 61.42 -33.28
C GLY A 423 -4.48 62.90 -33.52
N SER A 424 -5.11 63.61 -32.58
CA SER A 424 -5.19 65.08 -32.63
C SER A 424 -3.79 65.71 -32.49
N ILE A 425 -3.68 66.98 -32.86
CA ILE A 425 -2.44 67.74 -32.68
C ILE A 425 -2.16 67.89 -31.16
N GLU A 426 -0.88 67.86 -30.79
CA GLU A 426 -0.40 68.16 -29.43
C GLU A 426 0.38 69.49 -29.47
N PRO A 427 0.03 70.51 -28.66
CA PRO A 427 -1.12 70.56 -27.73
C PRO A 427 -2.48 70.59 -28.46
N PRO A 428 -3.57 70.09 -27.83
CA PRO A 428 -4.87 69.98 -28.47
C PRO A 428 -5.50 71.35 -28.69
N SER A 429 -5.42 71.83 -29.92
CA SER A 429 -6.18 72.99 -30.38
C SER A 429 -7.66 72.62 -30.49
N GLN A 430 -8.50 73.41 -29.82
CA GLN A 430 -9.95 73.19 -29.73
C GLN A 430 -10.70 74.36 -30.36
N MET A 431 -11.87 74.06 -30.90
CA MET A 431 -12.70 75.03 -31.55
C MET A 431 -14.16 74.85 -31.16
N TRP A 432 -14.88 75.95 -30.94
CA TRP A 432 -16.32 75.94 -30.76
C TRP A 432 -16.97 76.93 -31.71
N PHE A 433 -18.18 76.60 -32.18
CA PHE A 433 -19.06 77.56 -32.83
C PHE A 433 -20.51 77.15 -32.64
N THR A 434 -21.43 78.10 -32.78
CA THR A 434 -22.87 77.84 -32.83
C THR A 434 -23.41 78.18 -34.20
N PHE A 435 -24.44 77.47 -34.66
CA PHE A 435 -25.12 77.78 -35.91
C PHE A 435 -26.61 77.48 -35.79
N THR A 436 -27.43 78.15 -36.60
CA THR A 436 -28.87 77.89 -36.65
C THR A 436 -29.17 76.85 -37.73
N THR A 437 -29.81 75.75 -37.35
CA THR A 437 -30.27 74.69 -38.25
C THR A 437 -31.60 75.05 -38.94
N SER A 438 -32.00 74.28 -39.96
CA SER A 438 -33.26 74.49 -40.70
C SER A 438 -34.52 74.36 -39.82
N ASP A 439 -34.45 73.55 -38.76
CA ASP A 439 -35.49 73.39 -37.73
C ASP A 439 -35.40 74.44 -36.61
N LYS A 440 -34.66 75.54 -36.83
CA LYS A 440 -34.48 76.67 -35.90
C LYS A 440 -33.82 76.31 -34.56
N GLN A 441 -33.15 75.17 -34.47
CA GLN A 441 -32.32 74.82 -33.31
C GLN A 441 -30.96 75.52 -33.41
N ILE A 442 -30.31 75.72 -32.26
CA ILE A 442 -29.01 76.41 -32.16
C ILE A 442 -28.00 75.48 -31.46
N PRO A 443 -27.53 74.41 -32.14
CA PRO A 443 -26.47 73.56 -31.61
C PRO A 443 -25.13 74.31 -31.47
N ARG A 444 -24.36 73.90 -30.45
CA ARG A 444 -22.94 74.23 -30.32
C ARG A 444 -22.12 73.03 -30.78
N VAL A 445 -21.13 73.26 -31.62
CA VAL A 445 -20.21 72.23 -32.13
C VAL A 445 -18.88 72.37 -31.41
N HIS A 446 -18.31 71.25 -30.99
CA HIS A 446 -16.98 71.16 -30.40
C HIS A 446 -16.04 70.43 -31.36
N GLY A 447 -15.03 71.14 -31.85
CA GLY A 447 -14.00 70.66 -32.75
C GLY A 447 -12.67 70.42 -32.03
N ILE A 448 -11.92 69.41 -32.46
CA ILE A 448 -10.51 69.20 -32.09
C ILE A 448 -9.65 69.12 -33.35
N GLU A 449 -8.49 69.76 -33.34
CA GLU A 449 -7.63 69.92 -34.52
C GLU A 449 -6.84 68.65 -34.86
N PHE A 450 -6.72 68.35 -36.15
CA PHE A 450 -5.93 67.24 -36.68
C PHE A 450 -5.00 67.70 -37.82
N THR A 451 -3.81 67.09 -37.94
CA THR A 451 -2.94 67.29 -39.11
C THR A 451 -3.50 66.60 -40.35
N PHE A 452 -3.68 67.35 -41.44
CA PHE A 452 -4.44 66.89 -42.61
C PHE A 452 -3.65 66.13 -43.68
N ASP A 453 -2.34 65.90 -43.52
CA ASP A 453 -1.47 65.30 -44.55
C ASP A 453 -1.96 63.92 -45.05
N LYS A 454 -2.63 63.13 -44.20
CA LYS A 454 -3.20 61.83 -44.58
C LYS A 454 -4.59 61.92 -45.23
N LEU A 455 -5.37 62.96 -44.94
CA LEU A 455 -6.73 63.14 -45.45
C LEU A 455 -6.76 63.97 -46.74
N LYS A 456 -5.83 64.92 -46.90
CA LYS A 456 -5.66 65.77 -48.09
C LYS A 456 -5.42 64.94 -49.36
N LYS A 457 -4.69 63.83 -49.26
CA LYS A 457 -4.50 62.85 -50.35
C LYS A 457 -5.77 62.11 -50.78
N LYS A 458 -6.82 62.09 -49.95
CA LYS A 458 -8.07 61.34 -50.18
C LYS A 458 -9.24 62.22 -50.61
N MET A 459 -9.15 63.55 -50.39
CA MET A 459 -10.27 64.50 -50.53
C MET A 459 -10.02 65.65 -51.52
N ASP A 460 -8.86 65.70 -52.20
CA ASP A 460 -8.52 66.66 -53.28
C ASP A 460 -8.83 68.15 -52.97
N LEU A 461 -8.19 68.71 -51.93
CA LEU A 461 -8.50 70.05 -51.40
C LEU A 461 -7.45 71.12 -51.75
N ASN A 462 -7.92 72.32 -52.14
CA ASN A 462 -7.10 73.37 -52.80
C ASN A 462 -6.94 74.70 -52.01
N PHE A 463 -7.11 74.72 -50.68
CA PHE A 463 -6.89 75.93 -49.86
C PHE A 463 -6.27 75.63 -48.48
N ASP A 464 -5.69 76.67 -47.87
CA ASP A 464 -4.99 76.63 -46.58
C ASP A 464 -5.96 76.97 -45.43
N ALA A 465 -6.29 75.99 -44.58
CA ALA A 465 -7.24 76.11 -43.47
C ALA A 465 -6.88 75.15 -42.34
N HIS A 466 -7.31 75.47 -41.12
CA HIS A 466 -7.25 74.56 -39.97
C HIS A 466 -8.47 73.65 -40.00
N TYR A 467 -8.27 72.37 -39.75
CA TYR A 467 -9.35 71.41 -39.83
C TYR A 467 -9.61 70.76 -38.48
N TYR A 468 -10.89 70.72 -38.12
CA TYR A 468 -11.34 70.21 -36.84
C TYR A 468 -12.31 69.06 -37.05
N LEU A 469 -12.11 67.98 -36.30
CA LEU A 469 -13.07 66.89 -36.17
C LEU A 469 -14.13 67.30 -35.14
N ASN A 470 -15.40 67.18 -35.49
CA ASN A 470 -16.51 67.37 -34.57
C ASN A 470 -16.51 66.25 -33.53
N LEU A 471 -15.97 66.56 -32.36
CA LEU A 471 -15.67 65.61 -31.30
C LEU A 471 -16.94 65.00 -30.71
N ASP A 472 -17.99 65.80 -30.54
CA ASP A 472 -19.29 65.30 -30.05
C ASP A 472 -19.94 64.38 -31.08
N ARG A 473 -19.87 64.71 -32.37
CA ARG A 473 -20.37 63.84 -33.44
C ARG A 473 -19.62 62.51 -33.52
N CYS A 474 -18.32 62.52 -33.28
CA CYS A 474 -17.53 61.28 -33.15
C CYS A 474 -17.93 60.46 -31.91
N ALA A 475 -17.99 61.08 -30.73
CA ALA A 475 -18.27 60.37 -29.48
C ALA A 475 -19.69 59.80 -29.41
N TYR A 476 -20.67 60.52 -29.96
CA TYR A 476 -22.06 60.08 -30.03
C TYR A 476 -22.37 59.21 -31.26
N GLY A 477 -21.44 59.05 -32.21
CA GLY A 477 -21.58 58.18 -33.37
C GLY A 477 -22.53 58.69 -34.45
N GLY A 478 -22.70 60.01 -34.58
CA GLY A 478 -23.55 60.62 -35.62
C GLY A 478 -24.37 61.82 -35.16
N ILE A 479 -25.36 62.20 -35.97
CA ILE A 479 -26.25 63.34 -35.72
C ILE A 479 -27.34 62.93 -34.74
N ARG A 480 -27.57 63.75 -33.71
CA ARG A 480 -28.65 63.60 -32.75
C ARG A 480 -29.57 64.80 -32.78
N LEU A 481 -30.81 64.58 -33.21
CA LEU A 481 -31.74 65.66 -33.53
C LEU A 481 -32.24 66.46 -32.33
N VAL A 482 -32.31 65.82 -31.16
CA VAL A 482 -32.85 66.40 -29.94
C VAL A 482 -32.00 65.95 -28.76
N GLY A 483 -31.64 66.89 -27.89
CA GLY A 483 -31.04 66.61 -26.60
C GLY A 483 -32.10 66.18 -25.58
N SER A 484 -31.77 65.24 -24.69
CA SER A 484 -32.66 64.79 -23.62
C SER A 484 -32.01 65.10 -22.27
N PRO A 485 -32.58 66.03 -21.47
CA PRO A 485 -32.12 66.28 -20.10
C PRO A 485 -32.30 65.07 -19.18
N LEU A 486 -33.33 64.25 -19.43
CA LEU A 486 -33.63 63.03 -18.66
C LEU A 486 -32.56 61.95 -18.82
N ASP A 487 -31.98 61.84 -20.02
CA ASP A 487 -30.92 60.86 -20.32
C ASP A 487 -29.51 61.46 -20.28
N ASN A 488 -29.37 62.72 -19.86
CA ASN A 488 -28.14 63.52 -19.90
C ASN A 488 -27.44 63.46 -21.26
N ARG A 489 -28.23 63.53 -22.33
CA ARG A 489 -27.81 63.26 -23.71
C ARG A 489 -27.86 64.56 -24.49
N GLU A 490 -26.71 65.09 -24.86
CA GLU A 490 -26.62 66.35 -25.60
C GLU A 490 -27.13 66.23 -27.06
N MET A 491 -27.52 67.38 -27.61
CA MET A 491 -27.88 67.53 -29.01
C MET A 491 -26.60 67.67 -29.84
N VAL A 492 -26.43 66.83 -30.85
CA VAL A 492 -25.19 66.74 -31.63
C VAL A 492 -25.48 66.96 -33.10
N ARG A 493 -24.96 68.07 -33.66
CA ARG A 493 -25.22 68.54 -35.02
C ARG A 493 -23.92 69.03 -35.69
N GLY A 494 -24.05 69.56 -36.90
CA GLY A 494 -22.92 70.06 -37.69
C GLY A 494 -22.24 68.96 -38.48
N ALA A 495 -21.33 69.32 -39.38
CA ALA A 495 -20.56 68.37 -40.17
C ALA A 495 -19.61 67.55 -39.29
N GLU A 496 -19.17 66.39 -39.79
CA GLU A 496 -18.20 65.54 -39.08
C GLU A 496 -16.82 66.18 -39.06
N ILE A 497 -16.46 66.85 -40.16
CA ILE A 497 -15.24 67.62 -40.31
C ILE A 497 -15.65 69.05 -40.67
N VAL A 498 -15.02 70.02 -40.00
CA VAL A 498 -15.17 71.44 -40.32
C VAL A 498 -13.79 72.03 -40.61
N ALA A 499 -13.75 73.01 -41.51
CA ALA A 499 -12.55 73.79 -41.78
C ALA A 499 -12.77 75.21 -41.28
N VAL A 500 -11.73 75.83 -40.73
CA VAL A 500 -11.75 77.19 -40.22
C VAL A 500 -10.63 77.96 -40.89
N ASN A 501 -10.91 79.18 -41.32
CA ASN A 501 -9.87 80.04 -41.87
C ASN A 501 -8.81 80.39 -40.81
N GLN A 502 -7.62 80.80 -41.24
CA GLN A 502 -6.48 81.11 -40.35
C GLN A 502 -6.81 82.15 -39.27
N ASN A 503 -7.76 83.05 -39.53
CA ASN A 503 -8.15 84.10 -38.59
C ASN A 503 -9.26 83.69 -37.62
N CYS A 504 -9.72 82.42 -37.64
CA CYS A 504 -10.79 81.90 -36.79
C CYS A 504 -12.11 82.72 -36.86
N THR A 505 -12.47 83.22 -38.05
CA THR A 505 -13.67 84.05 -38.24
C THR A 505 -14.80 83.34 -38.99
N THR A 506 -14.47 82.36 -39.83
CA THR A 506 -15.43 81.71 -40.71
C THR A 506 -15.23 80.21 -40.69
N VAL A 507 -16.31 79.49 -40.43
CA VAL A 507 -16.35 78.02 -40.40
C VAL A 507 -16.97 77.51 -41.68
N TYR A 508 -16.36 76.50 -42.27
CA TYR A 508 -16.78 75.86 -43.50
C TYR A 508 -17.12 74.40 -43.23
N TYR A 509 -18.11 73.89 -43.96
CA TYR A 509 -18.42 72.46 -44.02
C TYR A 509 -18.33 71.96 -45.46
N HIS A 510 -18.06 70.67 -45.59
CA HIS A 510 -18.01 70.00 -46.88
C HIS A 510 -19.32 69.24 -47.11
N ALA A 511 -20.03 69.58 -48.20
CA ALA A 511 -21.13 68.77 -48.73
C ALA A 511 -20.73 68.20 -50.09
N GLU A 512 -20.83 69.01 -51.14
CA GLU A 512 -20.26 68.76 -52.48
C GLU A 512 -19.02 69.64 -52.72
N GLU A 513 -19.08 70.88 -52.22
CA GLU A 513 -17.96 71.81 -52.12
C GLU A 513 -17.89 72.40 -50.69
N TRP A 514 -16.77 73.02 -50.34
CA TRP A 514 -16.62 73.72 -49.06
C TRP A 514 -17.47 75.00 -49.04
N SER A 515 -18.52 74.99 -48.22
CA SER A 515 -19.44 76.11 -48.07
C SER A 515 -19.37 76.70 -46.67
N PRO A 516 -19.45 78.03 -46.51
CA PRO A 516 -19.46 78.65 -45.19
C PRO A 516 -20.76 78.36 -44.44
N TYR A 517 -20.68 78.20 -43.12
CA TYR A 517 -21.86 78.22 -42.25
C TYR A 517 -22.44 79.64 -42.21
N GLY A 518 -23.47 79.93 -43.02
CA GLY A 518 -24.07 81.27 -43.12
C GLY A 518 -24.67 81.81 -41.81
N SER A 519 -25.05 80.93 -40.87
CA SER A 519 -25.55 81.28 -39.53
C SER A 519 -24.51 81.05 -38.42
N GLY A 520 -23.25 80.77 -38.78
CA GLY A 520 -22.17 80.50 -37.85
C GLY A 520 -21.81 81.73 -37.01
N ARG A 521 -21.77 81.58 -35.68
CA ARG A 521 -21.43 82.62 -34.71
C ARG A 521 -20.76 82.02 -33.48
N ASP A 522 -20.35 82.87 -32.54
CA ASP A 522 -19.65 82.48 -31.30
C ASP A 522 -18.43 81.58 -31.57
N ILE A 523 -17.69 81.91 -32.63
CA ILE A 523 -16.55 81.11 -33.08
C ILE A 523 -15.37 81.40 -32.15
N VAL A 524 -14.86 80.35 -31.52
CA VAL A 524 -13.72 80.40 -30.59
C VAL A 524 -12.73 79.32 -31.01
N CYS A 525 -11.50 79.69 -31.31
CA CYS A 525 -10.39 78.75 -31.47
C CYS A 525 -9.40 78.99 -30.32
N THR A 526 -9.16 77.97 -29.51
CA THR A 526 -8.16 78.01 -28.44
C THR A 526 -7.02 77.09 -28.82
N SER A 527 -5.86 77.67 -29.09
CA SER A 527 -4.59 76.98 -28.93
C SER A 527 -4.26 77.06 -27.44
N ASP A 528 -4.36 75.96 -26.69
CA ASP A 528 -3.76 75.94 -25.35
C ASP A 528 -2.23 76.17 -25.52
N PRO A 529 -1.63 77.15 -24.82
CA PRO A 529 -0.19 77.43 -24.92
C PRO A 529 0.69 76.29 -24.39
#